data_AF-E3H5J3-F1
#
_entry.id   AF-E3H5J3-F1
#
_cell.length_a   1.000
_cell.length_b   1.000
_cell.length_c   1.000
_cell.angle_alpha   90.00
_cell.angle_beta   90.00
_cell.angle_gamma   90.00
#
_symmetry.space_group_name_H-M   'P 1'
#
loop_
_entity.id
_entity.type
_entity.pdbx_description
1 polymer ?
#
loop_
_entity_poly.entity_id
_entity_poly.type
_entity_poly.pdbx_seq_one_letter_code
_entity_poly.pdbx_strand_id
1 'polypeptide(L)'
;MSTVEDLKNRTPQGFGVTVETLTPTDQDIRVLSAQLGRTVRDVIEIPARCVCGNPLVAATAPRLSNGSPFPTVFYLAHPAITAAASRLEAGGPHVRDDRCARGRYRTCEPVHPSTRKLPSRA
;
A
#
# COMPACT_ATOMS: atom_id res chain seq x y z
N MET A 1 2.21 18.23 -15.58
CA MET A 1 1.78 18.18 -14.17
C MET A 1 0.77 17.05 -14.10
N SER A 2 1.15 15.86 -13.65
CA SER A 2 0.19 14.74 -13.55
C SER A 2 -0.70 15.05 -12.36
N THR A 3 -1.92 15.49 -12.67
CA THR A 3 -2.97 15.76 -11.69
C THR A 3 -3.58 14.43 -11.23
N VAL A 4 -4.15 14.42 -10.03
CA VAL A 4 -4.91 13.26 -9.51
C VAL A 4 -6.06 12.87 -10.47
N GLU A 5 -6.58 13.83 -11.23
CA GLU A 5 -7.51 13.63 -12.36
C GLU A 5 -6.93 12.74 -13.49
N ASP A 6 -5.63 12.83 -13.80
CA ASP A 6 -5.01 11.98 -14.82
C ASP A 6 -4.91 10.52 -14.38
N LEU A 7 -4.81 10.28 -13.06
CA LEU A 7 -4.84 8.92 -12.51
C LEU A 7 -6.23 8.29 -12.65
N LYS A 8 -7.31 9.06 -12.45
CA LYS A 8 -8.69 8.57 -12.59
C LYS A 8 -9.05 8.18 -14.02
N ASN A 9 -8.38 8.76 -15.03
CA ASN A 9 -8.63 8.47 -16.44
C ASN A 9 -7.84 7.26 -16.98
N ARG A 10 -6.97 6.65 -16.16
CA ARG A 10 -6.18 5.47 -16.56
C ARG A 10 -6.90 4.20 -16.15
N THR A 11 -6.91 3.20 -17.05
CA THR A 11 -7.31 1.85 -16.70
C THR A 11 -6.32 1.26 -15.68
N PRO A 12 -6.76 0.88 -14.46
CA PRO A 12 -5.89 0.26 -13.47
C PRO A 12 -5.35 -1.06 -14.01
N GLN A 13 -4.03 -1.26 -13.91
CA GLN A 13 -3.35 -2.47 -14.37
C GLN A 13 -2.89 -3.37 -13.22
N GLY A 14 -2.91 -2.87 -11.99
CA GLY A 14 -2.38 -3.61 -10.86
C GLY A 14 -3.40 -4.55 -10.22
N PHE A 15 -2.88 -5.41 -9.35
CA PHE A 15 -3.66 -6.48 -8.73
C PHE A 15 -4.62 -5.94 -7.65
N GLY A 16 -5.89 -6.35 -7.71
CA GLY A 16 -6.87 -6.05 -6.67
C GLY A 16 -7.32 -4.59 -6.59
N VAL A 17 -7.15 -3.81 -7.66
CA VAL A 17 -7.51 -2.39 -7.70
C VAL A 17 -8.51 -2.07 -8.80
N THR A 18 -9.42 -1.14 -8.51
CA THR A 18 -10.31 -0.45 -9.45
C THR A 18 -9.99 1.05 -9.48
N VAL A 19 -10.56 1.78 -10.44
CA VAL A 19 -10.36 3.23 -10.62
C VAL A 19 -10.66 4.00 -9.32
N GLU A 20 -11.69 3.57 -8.58
CA GLU A 20 -12.11 4.18 -7.33
C GLU A 20 -11.12 3.92 -6.18
N THR A 21 -10.57 2.70 -6.12
CA THR A 21 -9.64 2.28 -5.05
C THR A 21 -8.18 2.66 -5.29
N LEU A 22 -7.91 3.23 -6.48
CA LEU A 22 -6.59 3.69 -6.91
C LEU A 22 -6.16 4.94 -6.14
N THR A 23 -7.12 5.80 -5.81
CA THR A 23 -6.87 7.00 -5.02
C THR A 23 -6.60 6.59 -3.56
N PRO A 24 -5.47 7.00 -2.96
CA PRO A 24 -5.13 6.64 -1.59
C PRO A 24 -6.13 7.26 -0.60
N THR A 25 -6.62 6.45 0.34
CA THR A 25 -7.45 6.91 1.45
C THR A 25 -6.59 7.17 2.70
N ASP A 26 -7.12 7.92 3.66
CA ASP A 26 -6.44 8.11 4.96
C ASP A 26 -6.17 6.79 5.68
N GLN A 27 -7.04 5.78 5.46
CA GLN A 27 -6.83 4.45 5.99
C GLN A 27 -5.61 3.78 5.36
N ASP A 28 -5.42 3.91 4.05
CA ASP A 28 -4.26 3.37 3.36
C ASP A 28 -2.97 4.00 3.89
N ILE A 29 -2.95 5.31 4.13
CA ILE A 29 -1.77 5.99 4.70
C ILE A 29 -1.46 5.48 6.11
N ARG A 30 -2.47 5.23 6.96
CA ARG A 30 -2.28 4.63 8.29
C ARG A 30 -1.72 3.22 8.20
N VAL A 31 -2.28 2.38 7.33
CA VAL A 31 -1.83 1.00 7.13
C VAL A 31 -0.40 0.98 6.60
N LEU A 32 -0.10 1.77 5.57
CA LEU A 32 1.25 1.90 5.00
C LEU A 32 2.26 2.36 6.05
N SER A 33 1.89 3.36 6.86
CA SER A 33 2.79 3.87 7.90
C SER A 33 3.05 2.83 8.99
N ALA A 34 2.04 2.05 9.37
CA ALA A 34 2.18 0.95 10.32
C ALA A 34 3.04 -0.19 9.75
N GLN A 35 2.85 -0.55 8.48
CA GLN A 35 3.62 -1.60 7.82
C GLN A 35 5.10 -1.24 7.63
N LEU A 36 5.40 0.02 7.29
CA LEU A 36 6.75 0.50 7.06
C LEU A 36 7.47 0.98 8.33
N GLY A 37 6.75 1.11 9.46
CA GLY A 37 7.31 1.61 10.72
C GLY A 37 7.71 3.09 10.68
N ARG A 38 7.23 3.87 9.70
CA ARG A 38 7.51 5.30 9.54
C ARG A 38 6.32 6.02 8.93
N THR A 39 6.17 7.32 9.21
CA THR A 39 5.13 8.12 8.56
C THR A 39 5.37 8.20 7.05
N VAL A 40 4.40 7.73 6.28
CA VAL A 40 4.43 7.77 4.81
C VAL A 40 3.92 9.12 4.32
N ARG A 41 4.56 9.66 3.28
CA ARG A 41 4.25 10.99 2.72
C ARG A 41 4.20 10.94 1.19
N ASP A 42 3.46 11.90 0.63
CA ASP A 42 3.38 12.17 -0.81
C ASP A 42 2.96 10.96 -1.67
N VAL A 43 2.14 10.06 -1.11
CA VAL A 43 1.51 8.95 -1.85
C VAL A 43 0.41 9.52 -2.73
N ILE A 44 0.52 9.26 -4.02
CA ILE A 44 -0.43 9.73 -5.04
C ILE A 44 -1.35 8.61 -5.53
N GLU A 45 -0.94 7.35 -5.36
CA GLU A 45 -1.65 6.19 -5.92
C GLU A 45 -1.40 4.92 -5.09
N ILE A 46 -2.41 4.05 -5.00
CA ILE A 46 -2.28 2.66 -4.55
C ILE A 46 -2.47 1.75 -5.75
N PRO A 47 -1.40 1.41 -6.49
CA PRO A 47 -1.52 0.64 -7.73
C PRO A 47 -1.80 -0.85 -7.48
N ALA A 48 -1.62 -1.39 -6.27
CA ALA A 48 -1.92 -2.79 -5.98
C ALA A 48 -2.39 -2.99 -4.54
N ARG A 49 -3.36 -3.89 -4.35
CA ARG A 49 -3.94 -4.28 -3.06
C ARG A 49 -3.91 -5.78 -2.87
N CYS A 50 -3.82 -6.21 -1.62
CA CYS A 50 -3.82 -7.60 -1.24
C CYS A 50 -5.25 -8.15 -1.29
N VAL A 51 -5.41 -9.47 -1.32
CA VAL A 51 -6.72 -10.14 -1.22
C VAL A 51 -7.48 -9.77 0.07
N CYS A 52 -6.78 -9.27 1.10
CA CYS A 52 -7.37 -8.75 2.33
C CYS A 52 -7.79 -7.27 2.26
N GLY A 53 -7.57 -6.59 1.13
CA GLY A 53 -7.90 -5.17 0.91
C GLY A 53 -6.80 -4.17 1.31
N ASN A 54 -5.78 -4.62 2.06
CA ASN A 54 -4.67 -3.76 2.47
C ASN A 54 -3.77 -3.38 1.28
N PRO A 55 -3.17 -2.17 1.27
CA PRO A 55 -2.26 -1.75 0.20
C PRO A 55 -1.02 -2.64 0.14
N LEU A 56 -0.64 -3.04 -1.08
CA LEU A 56 0.61 -3.77 -1.36
C LEU A 56 1.72 -2.84 -1.78
N VAL A 57 1.40 -1.94 -2.71
CA VAL A 57 2.33 -1.01 -3.34
C VAL A 57 1.77 0.39 -3.15
N ALA A 58 2.66 1.32 -2.84
CA ALA A 58 2.36 2.75 -2.88
C ALA A 58 3.14 3.39 -4.03
N ALA A 59 2.51 4.33 -4.73
CA ALA A 59 3.18 5.18 -5.70
C ALA A 59 3.31 6.62 -5.18
N THR A 60 4.46 7.22 -5.42
CA THR A 60 4.75 8.62 -5.08
C THR A 60 5.12 9.38 -6.34
N ALA A 61 4.87 10.69 -6.36
CA ALA A 61 5.33 11.53 -7.45
C ALA A 61 6.88 11.48 -7.53
N PRO A 62 7.48 11.50 -8.75
CA PRO A 62 8.94 11.52 -8.92
C PRO A 62 9.64 12.69 -8.21
N ARG A 63 8.89 13.74 -7.90
CA ARG A 63 9.30 14.87 -7.06
C ARG A 63 8.29 15.03 -5.94
N LEU A 64 8.77 15.13 -4.71
CA LEU A 64 7.90 15.41 -3.57
C LEU A 64 7.40 16.86 -3.62
N SER A 65 6.43 17.18 -2.78
CA SER A 65 5.89 18.54 -2.59
C SER A 65 6.97 19.60 -2.27
N ASN A 66 8.10 19.20 -1.69
CA ASN A 66 9.25 20.07 -1.41
C ASN A 66 10.25 20.21 -2.58
N GLY A 67 9.95 19.66 -3.76
CA GLY A 67 10.80 19.72 -4.94
C GLY A 67 11.98 18.74 -4.97
N SER A 68 12.24 18.02 -3.87
CA SER A 68 13.30 17.02 -3.82
C SER A 68 12.94 15.81 -4.70
N PRO A 69 13.91 15.22 -5.42
CA PRO A 69 13.66 13.99 -6.16
C PRO A 69 13.48 12.82 -5.18
N PHE A 70 12.43 12.03 -5.37
CA PHE A 70 12.33 10.74 -4.68
C PHE A 70 12.93 9.66 -5.60
N PRO A 71 13.82 8.80 -5.10
CA PRO A 71 14.55 7.87 -5.96
C PRO A 71 13.69 6.74 -6.52
N THR A 72 12.47 6.53 -6.00
CA THR A 72 11.66 5.37 -6.34
C THR A 72 10.18 5.75 -6.46
N VAL A 73 9.61 5.55 -7.66
CA VAL A 73 8.19 5.87 -7.92
C VAL A 73 7.24 4.88 -7.24
N PHE A 74 7.61 3.61 -7.18
CA PHE A 74 6.80 2.54 -6.59
C PHE A 74 7.59 1.79 -5.51
N TYR A 75 6.99 1.55 -4.35
CA TYR A 75 7.60 0.71 -3.32
C TYR A 75 6.60 -0.25 -2.69
N LEU A 76 7.08 -1.46 -2.40
CA LEU A 76 6.34 -2.49 -1.68
C LEU A 76 6.30 -2.15 -0.18
N ALA A 77 5.08 -2.05 0.36
CA ALA A 77 4.87 -1.77 1.78
C ALA A 77 4.46 -3.01 2.56
N HIS A 78 3.80 -3.97 1.92
CA HIS A 78 3.22 -5.10 2.64
C HIS A 78 4.30 -6.10 3.11
N PRO A 79 4.48 -6.31 4.42
CA PRO A 79 5.65 -7.02 4.95
C PRO A 79 5.71 -8.49 4.52
N ALA A 80 4.56 -9.14 4.37
CA ALA A 80 4.51 -10.52 3.87
C ALA A 80 4.99 -10.64 2.41
N ILE A 81 4.69 -9.66 1.56
CA ILE A 81 5.10 -9.65 0.16
C ILE A 81 6.55 -9.22 0.05
N THR A 82 7.01 -8.24 0.84
CA THR A 82 8.42 -7.87 0.91
C THR A 82 9.30 -9.05 1.35
N ALA A 83 8.83 -9.86 2.31
CA ALA A 83 9.54 -11.08 2.71
C ALA A 83 9.56 -12.14 1.60
N ALA A 84 8.44 -12.34 0.89
CA ALA A 84 8.38 -13.27 -0.24
C ALA A 84 9.29 -12.82 -1.40
N ALA A 85 9.25 -11.53 -1.75
CA ALA A 85 10.14 -10.92 -2.73
C ALA A 85 11.61 -11.10 -2.32
N SER A 86 11.96 -10.79 -1.06
CA SER A 86 13.32 -10.99 -0.56
C SER A 86 13.79 -12.45 -0.66
N ARG A 87 12.91 -13.43 -0.47
CA ARG A 87 13.24 -14.86 -0.69
C ARG A 87 13.43 -15.20 -2.16
N LEU A 88 12.60 -14.65 -3.05
CA LEU A 88 12.75 -14.83 -4.50
C LEU A 88 14.09 -14.28 -4.98
N GLU A 89 14.45 -13.07 -4.54
CA GLU A 89 15.73 -12.44 -4.87
C GLU A 89 16.93 -13.23 -4.31
N ALA A 90 16.78 -13.86 -3.14
CA ALA A 90 17.86 -14.62 -2.51
C ALA A 90 17.99 -16.07 -3.01
N GLY A 91 16.91 -16.70 -3.49
CA GLY A 91 16.83 -18.15 -3.70
C GLY A 91 16.83 -18.65 -5.14
N GLY A 92 16.69 -17.77 -6.14
CA GLY A 92 16.49 -18.18 -7.54
C GLY A 92 15.14 -18.88 -7.77
N PRO A 93 14.74 -19.18 -9.02
CA PRO A 93 13.35 -19.46 -9.44
C PRO A 93 12.71 -20.74 -8.89
N HIS A 94 13.34 -21.44 -7.94
CA HIS A 94 12.76 -22.59 -7.25
C HIS A 94 12.06 -22.18 -5.95
N VAL A 95 11.17 -21.19 -6.00
CA VAL A 95 10.33 -20.83 -4.85
C VAL A 95 9.02 -21.59 -4.93
N ARG A 96 8.89 -22.50 -3.96
CA ARG A 96 7.70 -23.29 -3.63
C ARG A 96 6.49 -22.34 -3.47
N ASP A 97 5.35 -22.73 -4.02
CA ASP A 97 4.05 -22.05 -3.96
C ASP A 97 3.81 -21.34 -2.61
N ASP A 98 4.18 -20.05 -2.55
CA ASP A 98 3.98 -19.21 -1.38
C ASP A 98 2.50 -18.83 -1.35
N ARG A 99 1.70 -19.79 -0.88
CA ARG A 99 0.27 -19.66 -0.61
C ARG A 99 0.08 -18.59 0.47
N CYS A 100 0.08 -17.32 0.05
CA CYS A 100 -0.14 -16.10 0.84
C CYS A 100 -0.11 -16.33 2.36
N ALA A 101 1.10 -16.36 2.94
CA ALA A 101 1.43 -16.08 4.34
C ALA A 101 0.46 -16.52 5.46
N ARG A 102 0.04 -17.79 5.53
CA ARG A 102 -0.76 -18.34 6.66
C ARG A 102 0.00 -18.52 7.99
N GLY A 103 1.19 -17.95 8.14
CA GLY A 103 2.17 -18.44 9.12
C GLY A 103 2.53 -17.54 10.30
N ARG A 104 2.64 -16.21 10.15
CA ARG A 104 3.20 -15.35 11.24
C ARG A 104 2.61 -13.94 11.39
N TYR A 105 1.82 -13.46 10.45
CA TYR A 105 0.95 -12.29 10.66
C TYR A 105 -0.45 -12.85 10.89
N ARG A 106 -0.80 -13.05 12.17
CA ARG A 106 -1.94 -13.90 12.59
C ARG A 106 -3.29 -13.50 12.02
N THR A 107 -3.43 -12.30 11.48
CA THR A 107 -4.56 -11.86 10.68
C THR A 107 -4.04 -10.70 9.84
N CYS A 108 -4.26 -10.71 8.53
CA CYS A 108 -4.43 -9.43 7.83
C CYS A 108 -5.79 -8.89 8.28
N GLU A 109 -5.91 -8.54 9.56
CA GLU A 109 -7.10 -7.89 10.06
C GLU A 109 -7.16 -6.54 9.36
N PRO A 110 -8.28 -6.21 8.69
CA PRO A 110 -8.48 -4.87 8.21
C PRO A 110 -8.38 -3.94 9.42
N VAL A 111 -7.53 -2.92 9.36
CA VAL A 111 -7.42 -1.89 10.39
C VAL A 111 -8.79 -1.22 10.49
N HIS A 112 -9.64 -1.71 11.40
CA HIS A 112 -10.97 -1.16 11.63
C HIS A 112 -10.82 0.27 12.16
N PRO A 113 -11.60 1.23 11.66
CA PRO A 113 -11.60 2.57 12.22
C PRO A 113 -12.03 2.46 13.69
N SER A 114 -11.15 2.87 14.61
CA SER A 114 -11.52 3.12 15.99
C SER A 114 -12.61 4.21 15.99
N THR A 115 -13.88 3.82 15.94
CA THR A 115 -15.02 4.65 16.30
C THR A 115 -14.99 4.87 17.80
N ARG A 116 -14.02 5.66 18.26
CA ARG A 116 -14.03 6.20 19.61
C ARG A 116 -15.14 7.25 19.61
N LYS A 117 -16.34 6.79 19.95
CA LYS A 117 -17.53 7.58 20.25
C LYS A 117 -17.10 8.79 21.07
N LEU A 118 -17.19 9.99 20.50
CA LEU A 118 -17.08 11.22 21.28
C LEU A 118 -18.25 11.21 22.29
N PRO A 119 -18.01 11.44 23.60
CA PRO A 119 -19.12 11.56 24.54
C PRO A 119 -19.95 12.79 24.13
N SER A 120 -21.22 12.56 23.85
CA SER A 120 -22.22 13.62 23.71
C SER A 120 -22.24 14.43 24.99
N ARG A 121 -21.83 15.70 24.92
CA ARG A 121 -22.10 16.68 25.97
C ARG A 121 -23.62 16.78 26.14
N ALA A 122 -24.09 16.55 27.36
CA ALA A 122 -25.34 17.04 27.90
C ALA A 122 -24.99 17.87 29.14
#